data_AF-A0A7R9VH55-F1
#
_entry.id   AF-A0A7R9VH55-F1
#
_cell.length_a   1.000
_cell.length_b   1.000
_cell.length_c   1.000
_cell.angle_alpha   90.00
_cell.angle_beta   90.00
_cell.angle_gamma   90.00
#
_symmetry.space_group_name_H-M   'P 1'
#
loop_
_entity.id
_entity.type
_entity.pdbx_description
1 polymer ?
#
loop_
_entity_poly.entity_id
_entity_poly.type
_entity_poly.pdbx_seq_one_letter_code
_entity_poly.pdbx_strand_id
1 'polypeptide(L)'
;MLSKRAIAARASSRGSAVASSSTRALSVLASSSSGPITPSSLKGGQYDRRQLQQTRTLLGLVHAVDKRVYRWAKRLMPPISKTEQIALGCGTIGFDREIFGGSPSLQHLIDTYDPKLSPEEQAFVDNQCDVLCSLLNDHDTSIERDFTREAWDYMRDEKFFGMKIPKEWGGLGFSTAAVSAVLQKLATQCFDANATVAVPNSLGPGELLARYGTDEQKSYFLPRLADGTLIPCFGLTGPHSGSDATSLIGSDCVVMERDGELGVMATFKKRYITLAPVAGVVGLGLN
;
A
#
# COMPACT_ATOMS: atom_id res chain seq x y z
N MET A 1 10.75 34.90 39.38
CA MET A 1 10.19 34.90 40.75
C MET A 1 8.81 34.26 40.65
N LEU A 2 8.42 33.12 41.23
CA LEU A 2 8.88 32.15 42.24
C LEU A 2 8.43 30.76 41.70
N SER A 3 9.23 29.68 41.60
CA SER A 3 9.88 28.85 42.64
C SER A 3 8.93 28.07 43.57
N LYS A 4 8.89 26.73 43.40
CA LYS A 4 9.00 25.62 44.40
C LYS A 4 8.58 24.29 43.70
N ARG A 5 9.42 23.28 43.39
CA ARG A 5 10.16 22.30 44.23
C ARG A 5 9.31 21.76 45.40
N ALA A 6 9.19 20.48 45.73
CA ALA A 6 9.79 19.19 45.38
C ALA A 6 8.78 18.08 45.81
N ILE A 7 8.95 16.80 45.52
CA ILE A 7 9.56 15.81 46.44
C ILE A 7 9.81 14.51 45.66
N ALA A 8 11.02 13.97 45.84
CA ALA A 8 11.43 12.62 45.48
C ALA A 8 11.26 11.70 46.69
N ALA A 9 10.95 10.42 46.47
CA ALA A 9 11.28 9.34 47.39
C ALA A 9 11.58 8.05 46.60
N ARG A 10 12.53 7.29 47.15
CA ARG A 10 13.42 6.31 46.52
C ARG A 10 13.18 4.92 47.12
N ALA A 11 13.70 3.91 46.40
CA ALA A 11 14.08 2.55 46.86
C ALA A 11 12.96 1.49 46.77
N SER A 12 13.18 0.21 46.45
CA SER A 12 14.42 -0.60 46.44
C SER A 12 14.24 -1.92 45.66
N SER A 13 15.34 -2.41 45.08
CA SER A 13 15.81 -3.80 44.88
C SER A 13 14.88 -5.02 44.94
N ARG A 14 15.00 -5.87 43.91
CA ARG A 14 15.17 -7.36 43.88
C ARG A 14 15.28 -7.72 42.38
N GLY A 15 16.28 -8.38 41.81
CA GLY A 15 17.14 -9.45 42.30
C GLY A 15 16.57 -10.81 41.87
N SER A 16 16.91 -11.30 40.66
CA SER A 16 17.09 -12.74 40.38
C SER A 16 17.65 -12.97 38.98
N ALA A 17 18.76 -13.69 38.92
CA ALA A 17 19.38 -14.26 37.74
C ALA A 17 19.25 -15.79 37.84
N VAL A 18 18.86 -16.46 36.75
CA VAL A 18 19.09 -17.90 36.46
C VAL A 18 19.06 -17.99 34.91
N ALA A 19 20.18 -18.10 34.18
CA ALA A 19 21.15 -19.18 34.01
C ALA A 19 20.69 -20.36 33.12
N SER A 20 21.28 -20.41 31.91
CA SER A 20 21.74 -21.63 31.19
C SER A 20 20.65 -22.59 30.64
N SER A 21 20.78 -23.31 29.52
CA SER A 21 21.92 -23.74 28.73
C SER A 21 21.42 -24.40 27.42
N SER A 22 22.28 -24.40 26.39
CA SER A 22 22.50 -25.46 25.38
C SER A 22 21.31 -25.95 24.54
N THR A 23 21.39 -26.00 23.20
CA THR A 23 22.22 -27.01 22.51
C THR A 23 22.40 -26.65 21.02
N ARG A 24 23.65 -26.79 20.57
CA ARG A 24 24.17 -26.73 19.18
C ARG A 24 23.74 -27.92 18.32
N ALA A 25 23.97 -27.76 17.01
CA ALA A 25 24.11 -28.76 15.93
C ALA A 25 22.82 -28.95 15.10
N LEU A 26 22.83 -28.95 13.75
CA LEU A 26 23.86 -29.37 12.81
C LEU A 26 23.93 -28.47 11.56
N SER A 27 25.15 -28.26 11.09
CA SER A 27 25.54 -27.89 9.72
C SER A 27 26.24 -29.09 9.06
N VAL A 28 25.76 -29.58 7.91
CA VAL A 28 26.50 -30.41 6.92
C VAL A 28 25.79 -30.23 5.57
N LEU A 29 26.32 -29.37 4.68
CA LEU A 29 27.04 -29.71 3.43
C LEU A 29 26.31 -30.65 2.46
N ALA A 30 25.91 -30.11 1.30
CA ALA A 30 26.14 -30.76 0.01
C ALA A 30 26.14 -29.73 -1.13
N SER A 31 27.35 -29.42 -1.57
CA SER A 31 27.71 -28.79 -2.83
C SER A 31 27.27 -29.61 -4.04
N SER A 32 26.71 -28.97 -5.07
CA SER A 32 27.02 -29.33 -6.45
C SER A 32 26.88 -28.12 -7.36
N SER A 33 28.00 -27.84 -8.02
CA SER A 33 28.24 -26.83 -9.02
C SER A 33 27.68 -27.24 -10.38
N SER A 34 27.04 -26.31 -11.09
CA SER A 34 27.09 -26.25 -12.55
C SER A 34 26.83 -24.81 -13.00
N GLY A 35 27.83 -24.23 -13.68
CA GLY A 35 27.86 -22.84 -14.15
C GLY A 35 26.93 -22.53 -15.34
N PRO A 36 27.06 -21.32 -15.91
CA PRO A 36 25.97 -20.62 -16.60
C PRO A 36 25.87 -21.01 -18.08
N ILE A 37 24.64 -21.02 -18.62
CA ILE A 37 24.37 -21.12 -20.06
C ILE A 37 23.91 -19.75 -20.55
N THR A 38 24.72 -19.14 -21.42
CA THR A 38 24.41 -17.90 -22.15
C THR A 38 23.40 -18.11 -23.28
N PRO A 39 22.63 -17.07 -23.65
CA PRO A 39 21.53 -17.19 -24.60
C PRO A 39 22.01 -16.96 -26.05
N SER A 40 21.71 -17.90 -26.94
CA SER A 40 21.79 -17.64 -28.38
C SER A 40 20.68 -18.37 -29.13
N SER A 41 19.87 -17.55 -29.80
CA SER A 41 19.13 -17.83 -31.04
C SER A 41 18.24 -19.09 -31.07
N LEU A 42 16.93 -18.88 -31.19
CA LEU A 42 16.11 -19.59 -32.19
C LEU A 42 14.79 -18.84 -32.39
N LYS A 43 14.67 -18.24 -33.58
CA LYS A 43 13.44 -17.73 -34.15
C LYS A 43 12.51 -18.90 -34.48
N GLY A 44 11.20 -18.69 -34.28
CA GLY A 44 10.12 -19.28 -35.09
C GLY A 44 9.96 -20.80 -35.04
N GLY A 45 8.98 -21.27 -34.27
CA GLY A 45 8.49 -22.64 -34.36
C GLY A 45 7.07 -22.73 -33.83
N GLN A 46 6.11 -22.96 -34.73
CA GLN A 46 4.72 -23.26 -34.42
C GLN A 46 4.65 -24.41 -33.41
N TYR A 47 4.04 -24.17 -32.25
CA TYR A 47 3.88 -25.21 -31.24
C TYR A 47 2.70 -26.13 -31.61
N ASP A 48 3.06 -27.35 -32.01
CA ASP A 48 2.15 -28.45 -32.33
C ASP A 48 1.42 -28.93 -31.05
N ARG A 49 0.09 -28.91 -31.11
CA ARG A 49 -0.85 -29.11 -29.98
C ARG A 49 -1.06 -30.60 -29.61
N ARG A 50 -0.15 -31.50 -29.97
CA ARG A 50 -0.40 -32.95 -29.95
C ARG A 50 0.64 -33.79 -29.22
N GLN A 51 1.26 -33.29 -28.17
CA GLN A 51 1.95 -34.17 -27.22
C GLN A 51 1.77 -33.66 -25.81
N LEU A 52 0.89 -34.34 -25.06
CA LEU A 52 1.01 -34.67 -23.63
C LEU A 52 -0.36 -35.17 -23.17
N GLN A 53 -0.65 -36.41 -23.56
CA GLN A 53 -1.67 -37.21 -22.91
C GLN A 53 -0.96 -38.44 -22.37
N GLN A 54 -1.25 -38.77 -21.11
CA GLN A 54 -0.96 -40.02 -20.38
C GLN A 54 0.08 -39.92 -19.27
N THR A 55 -0.39 -39.47 -18.11
CA THR A 55 -0.13 -40.18 -16.85
C THR A 55 -1.47 -40.39 -16.15
N ARG A 56 -1.81 -41.66 -15.95
CA ARG A 56 -3.06 -42.15 -15.38
C ARG A 56 -3.03 -41.98 -13.85
N THR A 57 -3.93 -41.16 -13.33
CA THR A 57 -4.43 -41.29 -11.95
C THR A 57 -5.95 -41.42 -11.98
N LEU A 58 -6.44 -42.34 -11.17
CA LEU A 58 -7.76 -42.97 -11.19
C LEU A 58 -8.87 -42.07 -10.60
N LEU A 59 -8.88 -40.79 -10.98
CA LEU A 59 -9.88 -39.77 -10.60
C LEU A 59 -10.07 -38.73 -11.72
N GLY A 60 -10.07 -39.21 -12.98
CA GLY A 60 -10.31 -38.42 -14.19
C GLY A 60 -11.77 -38.04 -14.46
N LEU A 61 -12.69 -38.26 -13.51
CA LEU A 61 -14.12 -37.95 -13.66
C LEU A 61 -14.51 -36.54 -13.18
N VAL A 62 -13.64 -35.84 -12.44
CA VAL A 62 -13.99 -34.52 -11.87
C VAL A 62 -13.68 -33.37 -12.85
N HIS A 63 -12.70 -33.51 -13.75
CA HIS A 63 -12.37 -32.48 -14.74
C HIS A 63 -13.24 -32.52 -16.02
N ALA A 64 -14.05 -33.56 -16.18
CA ALA A 64 -14.93 -33.77 -17.32
C ALA A 64 -16.42 -33.52 -17.02
N VAL A 65 -16.74 -32.90 -15.88
CA VAL A 65 -17.96 -32.08 -15.70
C VAL A 65 -17.73 -30.75 -16.43
N ASP A 66 -17.27 -30.81 -17.67
CA ASP A 66 -17.98 -30.83 -18.94
C ASP A 66 -18.09 -29.40 -19.49
N LYS A 67 -17.13 -29.08 -20.36
CA LYS A 67 -17.12 -27.85 -21.16
C LYS A 67 -18.44 -27.65 -21.92
N ARG A 68 -19.27 -28.68 -22.11
CA ARG A 68 -20.64 -28.56 -22.66
C ARG A 68 -21.62 -28.01 -21.64
N VAL A 69 -21.58 -28.48 -20.38
CA VAL A 69 -22.38 -27.94 -19.27
C VAL A 69 -22.02 -26.47 -19.02
N TYR A 70 -20.72 -26.13 -18.99
CA TYR A 70 -20.28 -24.74 -18.88
C TYR A 70 -20.75 -23.87 -20.06
N ARG A 71 -20.69 -24.38 -21.31
CA ARG A 71 -21.18 -23.66 -22.50
C ARG A 71 -22.70 -23.49 -22.51
N TRP A 72 -23.44 -24.47 -22.00
CA TRP A 72 -24.89 -24.39 -21.86
C TRP A 72 -25.28 -23.41 -20.75
N ALA A 73 -24.65 -23.48 -19.58
CA ALA A 73 -24.84 -22.52 -18.49
C ALA A 73 -24.50 -21.09 -18.93
N LYS A 74 -23.42 -20.90 -19.69
CA LYS A 74 -23.05 -19.60 -20.27
C LYS A 74 -24.10 -19.01 -21.20
N ARG A 75 -24.92 -19.84 -21.87
CA ARG A 75 -26.06 -19.36 -22.70
C ARG A 75 -27.26 -18.92 -21.86
N LEU A 76 -27.35 -19.37 -20.61
CA LEU A 76 -28.42 -19.02 -19.67
C LEU A 76 -28.04 -17.84 -18.77
N MET A 77 -26.79 -17.37 -18.82
CA MET A 77 -26.37 -16.22 -18.03
C MET A 77 -26.98 -14.92 -18.57
N PRO A 78 -27.55 -14.08 -17.69
CA PRO A 78 -28.09 -12.80 -18.11
C PRO A 78 -27.00 -11.92 -18.75
N PRO A 79 -27.36 -11.07 -19.72
CA PRO A 79 -26.42 -10.15 -20.34
C PRO A 79 -25.91 -9.17 -19.27
N ILE A 80 -24.58 -9.07 -19.17
CA ILE A 80 -23.91 -8.13 -18.27
C ILE A 80 -24.33 -6.72 -18.64
N SER A 81 -24.87 -5.99 -17.66
CA SER A 81 -25.26 -4.59 -17.84
C SER A 81 -24.04 -3.71 -18.14
N LYS A 82 -24.24 -2.55 -18.78
CA LYS A 82 -23.15 -1.61 -19.07
C LYS A 82 -22.39 -1.20 -17.79
N THR A 83 -23.10 -1.07 -16.68
CA THR A 83 -22.54 -0.77 -15.36
C THR A 83 -21.70 -1.92 -14.81
N GLU A 84 -22.18 -3.16 -14.90
CA GLU A 84 -21.39 -4.34 -14.51
C GLU A 84 -20.17 -4.54 -15.42
N GLN A 85 -20.27 -4.21 -16.71
CA GLN A 85 -19.13 -4.26 -17.64
C GLN A 85 -18.04 -3.25 -17.24
N ILE A 86 -18.44 -2.04 -16.86
CA ILE A 86 -17.51 -1.02 -16.35
C ILE A 86 -16.93 -1.50 -15.01
N ALA A 87 -17.75 -2.01 -14.09
CA ALA A 87 -17.27 -2.53 -12.80
C ALA A 87 -16.27 -3.69 -12.96
N LEU A 88 -16.53 -4.62 -13.89
CA LEU A 88 -15.62 -5.73 -14.24
C LEU A 88 -14.37 -5.24 -14.98
N GLY A 89 -14.45 -4.14 -15.72
CA GLY A 89 -13.33 -3.51 -16.44
C GLY A 89 -12.46 -2.61 -15.55
N CYS A 90 -12.98 -2.14 -14.42
CA CYS A 90 -12.26 -1.29 -13.45
C CYS A 90 -11.31 -2.08 -12.54
N GLY A 91 -11.23 -3.41 -12.68
CA GLY A 91 -10.36 -4.27 -11.89
C GLY A 91 -9.40 -5.08 -12.76
N THR A 92 -8.18 -5.27 -12.26
CA THR A 92 -7.28 -6.30 -12.79
C THR A 92 -7.63 -7.63 -12.15
N ILE A 93 -7.66 -8.68 -12.96
CA ILE A 93 -7.90 -10.03 -12.47
C ILE A 93 -6.55 -10.65 -12.10
N GLY A 94 -6.33 -10.98 -10.82
CA GLY A 94 -5.07 -11.51 -10.31
C GLY A 94 -5.08 -13.03 -10.14
N PHE A 95 -4.30 -13.51 -9.17
CA PHE A 95 -4.22 -14.93 -8.83
C PHE A 95 -5.54 -15.49 -8.28
N ASP A 96 -6.38 -14.63 -7.70
CA ASP A 96 -7.73 -14.94 -7.23
C ASP A 96 -8.60 -15.59 -8.31
N ARG A 97 -8.42 -15.24 -9.58
CA ARG A 97 -9.10 -15.91 -10.70
C ARG A 97 -8.77 -17.37 -10.81
N GLU A 98 -7.53 -17.76 -10.57
CA GLU A 98 -7.14 -19.16 -10.68
C GLU A 98 -7.71 -19.97 -9.52
N ILE A 99 -7.77 -19.36 -8.33
CA ILE A 99 -8.44 -19.93 -7.16
C ILE A 99 -9.91 -20.17 -7.49
N PHE A 100 -10.65 -19.13 -7.88
CA PHE A 100 -12.08 -19.24 -8.20
C PHE A 100 -12.36 -20.02 -9.50
N GLY A 101 -11.37 -20.11 -10.39
CA GLY A 101 -11.40 -20.92 -11.60
C GLY A 101 -11.12 -22.40 -11.38
N GLY A 102 -10.70 -22.80 -10.17
CA GLY A 102 -10.38 -24.18 -9.81
C GLY A 102 -9.06 -24.71 -10.40
N SER A 103 -8.17 -23.82 -10.85
CA SER A 103 -6.86 -24.20 -11.40
C SER A 103 -5.72 -23.30 -10.88
N PRO A 104 -5.51 -23.19 -9.55
CA PRO A 104 -4.43 -22.39 -8.99
C PRO A 104 -3.06 -22.95 -9.36
N SER A 105 -2.18 -22.09 -9.89
CA SER A 105 -0.78 -22.43 -10.16
C SER A 105 0.15 -21.55 -9.33
N LEU A 106 0.84 -22.15 -8.36
CA LEU A 106 1.86 -21.46 -7.57
C LEU A 106 3.02 -20.96 -8.45
N GLN A 107 3.38 -21.72 -9.49
CA GLN A 107 4.42 -21.29 -10.41
C GLN A 107 3.99 -20.04 -11.17
N HIS A 108 2.75 -19.99 -11.64
CA HIS A 108 2.22 -18.82 -12.33
C HIS A 108 2.14 -17.60 -11.39
N LEU A 109 1.78 -17.80 -10.12
CA LEU A 109 1.83 -16.74 -9.10
C LEU A 109 3.25 -16.17 -8.96
N ILE A 110 4.25 -17.02 -8.78
CA ILE A 110 5.66 -16.60 -8.62
C ILE A 110 6.15 -15.88 -9.88
N ASP A 111 5.86 -16.41 -11.06
CA ASP A 111 6.30 -15.85 -12.33
C ASP A 111 5.59 -14.51 -12.66
N THR A 112 4.37 -14.31 -12.16
CA THR A 112 3.59 -13.08 -12.38
C THR A 112 4.02 -11.95 -11.46
N TYR A 113 4.34 -12.25 -10.19
CA TYR A 113 4.63 -11.24 -9.16
C TYR A 113 6.09 -11.36 -8.70
N ASP A 114 6.99 -10.68 -9.42
CA ASP A 114 8.41 -10.53 -9.07
C ASP A 114 8.73 -9.05 -8.77
N PRO A 115 8.31 -8.51 -7.61
CA PRO A 115 8.54 -7.12 -7.28
C PRO A 115 10.04 -6.89 -7.06
N LYS A 116 10.65 -6.08 -7.93
CA LYS A 116 12.05 -5.66 -7.81
C LYS A 116 12.14 -4.19 -7.50
N LEU A 117 13.05 -3.87 -6.60
CA LEU A 117 13.43 -2.48 -6.32
C LEU A 117 14.56 -2.09 -7.27
N SER A 118 14.47 -0.88 -7.81
CA SER A 118 15.60 -0.23 -8.47
C SER A 118 16.72 0.05 -7.45
N PRO A 119 17.96 0.28 -7.90
CA PRO A 119 19.06 0.63 -6.99
C PRO A 119 18.78 1.88 -6.14
N GLU A 120 18.07 2.86 -6.70
CA GLU A 120 17.67 4.09 -5.99
C GLU A 120 16.66 3.78 -4.88
N GLU A 121 15.64 2.98 -5.17
CA GLU A 121 14.62 2.58 -4.20
C GLU A 121 15.21 1.70 -3.09
N GLN A 122 16.08 0.75 -3.45
CA GLN A 122 16.77 -0.10 -2.48
C GLN A 122 17.67 0.75 -1.58
N ALA A 123 18.43 1.69 -2.14
CA ALA A 123 19.24 2.61 -1.35
C ALA A 123 18.38 3.47 -0.40
N PHE A 124 17.17 3.88 -0.81
CA PHE A 124 16.27 4.61 0.08
C PHE A 124 15.83 3.76 1.28
N VAL A 125 15.47 2.51 1.02
CA VAL A 125 15.12 1.54 2.08
C VAL A 125 16.31 1.30 3.00
N ASP A 126 17.52 1.17 2.47
CA ASP A 126 18.71 0.80 3.26
C ASP A 126 19.37 1.99 3.99
N ASN A 127 19.05 3.23 3.63
CA ASN A 127 19.65 4.41 4.25
C ASN A 127 18.60 5.28 4.95
N GLN A 128 17.71 5.94 4.22
CA GLN A 128 16.73 6.87 4.77
C GLN A 128 15.81 6.21 5.77
N CYS A 129 15.30 5.01 5.46
CA CYS A 129 14.43 4.31 6.41
C CYS A 129 15.18 3.88 7.68
N ASP A 130 16.47 3.55 7.63
CA ASP A 130 17.23 3.21 8.85
C ASP A 130 17.43 4.42 9.75
N VAL A 131 17.71 5.58 9.16
CA VAL A 131 17.80 6.83 9.93
C VAL A 131 16.44 7.16 10.55
N LEU A 132 15.35 7.14 9.78
CA LEU A 132 14.01 7.39 10.33
C LEU A 132 13.68 6.39 11.45
N CYS A 133 13.93 5.09 11.24
CA CYS A 133 13.76 4.07 12.27
C CYS A 133 14.54 4.38 13.56
N SER A 134 15.75 4.94 13.47
CA SER A 134 16.54 5.32 14.66
C SER A 134 15.98 6.54 15.41
N LEU A 135 15.20 7.39 14.75
CA LEU A 135 14.52 8.54 15.34
C LEU A 135 13.17 8.18 15.99
N LEU A 136 12.67 6.97 15.71
CA LEU A 136 11.36 6.50 16.16
C LEU A 136 11.47 5.66 17.43
N ASN A 137 10.48 5.83 18.31
CA ASN A 137 10.27 4.98 19.46
C ASN A 137 8.76 4.76 19.63
N ASP A 138 8.30 3.52 19.46
CA ASP A 138 6.88 3.17 19.47
C ASP A 138 6.20 3.46 20.81
N HIS A 139 6.89 3.14 21.91
CA HIS A 139 6.38 3.39 23.26
C HIS A 139 6.18 4.88 23.52
N ASP A 140 7.18 5.70 23.20
CA ASP A 140 7.11 7.15 23.42
C ASP A 140 6.07 7.79 22.50
N THR A 141 6.00 7.35 21.24
CA THR A 141 4.97 7.80 20.28
C THR A 141 3.55 7.49 20.80
N SER A 142 3.34 6.31 21.37
CA SER A 142 2.04 5.90 21.92
C SER A 142 1.61 6.74 23.14
N ILE A 143 2.56 7.10 24.00
CA ILE A 143 2.31 7.91 25.19
C ILE A 143 2.07 9.37 24.83
N GLU A 144 2.97 9.97 24.05
CA GLU A 144 2.91 11.38 23.65
C GLU A 144 1.85 11.63 22.59
N ARG A 145 1.39 10.57 21.90
CA ARG A 145 0.42 10.58 20.80
C ARG A 145 0.88 11.39 19.59
N ASP A 146 2.19 11.52 19.43
CA ASP A 146 2.83 12.23 18.32
C ASP A 146 4.30 11.80 18.20
N PHE A 147 4.94 12.17 17.10
CA PHE A 147 6.37 12.02 16.89
C PHE A 147 7.14 13.25 17.40
N THR A 148 8.44 13.06 17.62
CA THR A 148 9.33 14.21 17.86
C THR A 148 9.36 15.13 16.65
N ARG A 149 9.69 16.42 16.88
CA ARG A 149 9.88 17.38 15.79
C ARG A 149 10.94 16.91 14.79
N GLU A 150 12.00 16.30 15.29
CA GLU A 150 13.09 15.77 14.46
C GLU A 150 12.61 14.66 13.52
N ALA A 151 11.79 13.72 14.00
CA ALA A 151 11.21 12.68 13.15
C ALA A 151 10.25 13.28 12.10
N TRP A 152 9.44 14.26 12.48
CA TRP A 152 8.55 14.98 11.54
C TRP A 152 9.32 15.74 10.46
N ASP A 153 10.34 16.49 10.84
CA ASP A 153 11.18 17.26 9.93
C ASP A 153 11.92 16.29 8.97
N TYR A 154 12.51 15.22 9.50
CA TYR A 154 13.17 14.20 8.69
C TYR A 154 12.23 13.54 7.66
N MET A 155 11.00 13.20 8.06
CA MET A 155 10.00 12.65 7.13
C MET A 155 9.68 13.60 5.98
N ARG A 156 9.65 14.92 6.22
CA ARG A 156 9.42 15.93 5.18
C ARG A 156 10.64 16.07 4.27
N ASP A 157 11.80 16.30 4.87
CA ASP A 157 13.04 16.61 4.17
C ASP A 157 13.48 15.47 3.23
N GLU A 158 13.33 14.22 3.68
CA GLU A 158 13.62 13.02 2.90
C GLU A 158 12.43 12.53 2.06
N LYS A 159 11.35 13.32 1.98
CA LYS A 159 10.21 13.09 1.09
C LYS A 159 9.45 11.78 1.33
N PHE A 160 9.36 11.34 2.59
CA PHE A 160 8.54 10.17 2.95
C PHE A 160 7.07 10.38 2.59
N PHE A 161 6.56 11.62 2.51
CA PHE A 161 5.19 11.91 2.10
C PHE A 161 4.98 12.05 0.58
N GLY A 162 6.08 12.08 -0.20
CA GLY A 162 6.08 12.35 -1.63
C GLY A 162 6.64 11.21 -2.48
N MET A 163 6.69 9.97 -1.96
CA MET A 163 7.33 8.85 -2.65
C MET A 163 6.65 8.53 -3.99
N LYS A 164 5.30 8.54 -4.03
CA LYS A 164 4.54 8.24 -5.27
C LYS A 164 4.42 9.43 -6.23
N ILE A 165 4.75 10.65 -5.80
CA ILE A 165 4.60 11.83 -6.64
C ILE A 165 5.68 11.79 -7.74
N PRO A 166 5.32 12.04 -9.02
CA PRO A 166 6.30 12.00 -10.10
C PRO A 166 7.47 12.98 -9.91
N LYS A 167 8.63 12.62 -10.44
CA LYS A 167 9.87 13.41 -10.28
C LYS A 167 9.77 14.80 -10.90
N GLU A 168 8.99 14.98 -11.98
CA GLU A 168 8.78 16.31 -12.58
C GLU A 168 8.07 17.30 -11.65
N TRP A 169 7.37 16.80 -10.63
CA TRP A 169 6.75 17.61 -9.58
C TRP A 169 7.57 17.61 -8.28
N GLY A 170 8.81 17.14 -8.31
CA GLY A 170 9.71 17.13 -7.16
C GLY A 170 9.54 15.95 -6.20
N GLY A 171 8.69 14.97 -6.52
CA GLY A 171 8.58 13.73 -5.75
C GLY A 171 9.69 12.72 -6.06
N LEU A 172 9.59 11.51 -5.50
CA LEU A 172 10.57 10.44 -5.74
C LEU A 172 10.19 9.52 -6.92
N GLY A 173 8.92 9.50 -7.33
CA GLY A 173 8.44 8.65 -8.42
C GLY A 173 8.59 7.15 -8.18
N PHE A 174 8.55 6.72 -6.91
CA PHE A 174 8.77 5.34 -6.51
C PHE A 174 7.64 4.41 -6.96
N SER A 175 8.03 3.16 -7.23
CA SER A 175 7.13 2.06 -7.51
C SER A 175 6.29 1.70 -6.29
N THR A 176 5.17 1.01 -6.52
CA THR A 176 4.36 0.47 -5.42
C THR A 176 5.12 -0.58 -4.61
N ALA A 177 6.07 -1.30 -5.24
CA ALA A 177 6.95 -2.24 -4.54
C ALA A 177 7.87 -1.51 -3.55
N ALA A 178 8.46 -0.38 -3.95
CA ALA A 178 9.29 0.43 -3.07
C ALA A 178 8.52 1.01 -1.89
N VAL A 179 7.33 1.59 -2.14
CA VAL A 179 6.47 2.06 -1.05
C VAL A 179 6.11 0.92 -0.11
N SER A 180 5.79 -0.28 -0.62
CA SER A 180 5.52 -1.45 0.22
C SER A 180 6.73 -1.83 1.08
N ALA A 181 7.94 -1.84 0.53
CA ALA A 181 9.17 -2.15 1.26
C ALA A 181 9.48 -1.11 2.36
N VAL A 182 9.32 0.18 2.06
CA VAL A 182 9.47 1.27 3.05
C VAL A 182 8.48 1.06 4.20
N LEU A 183 7.19 0.86 3.88
CA LEU A 183 6.16 0.64 4.88
C LEU A 183 6.42 -0.59 5.74
N GLN A 184 6.81 -1.71 5.12
CA GLN A 184 7.18 -2.94 5.85
C GLN A 184 8.31 -2.67 6.85
N LYS A 185 9.36 -1.95 6.43
CA LYS A 185 10.49 -1.60 7.30
C LYS A 185 10.05 -0.74 8.49
N LEU A 186 9.29 0.32 8.25
CA LEU A 186 8.78 1.18 9.33
C LEU A 186 7.90 0.42 10.33
N ALA A 187 7.06 -0.50 9.84
CA ALA A 187 6.20 -1.31 10.69
C ALA A 187 6.97 -2.23 11.65
N THR A 188 8.26 -2.52 11.39
CA THR A 188 9.09 -3.27 12.33
C THR A 188 9.52 -2.45 13.55
N GLN A 189 9.45 -1.12 13.48
CA GLN A 189 9.89 -0.21 14.54
C GLN A 189 8.74 0.57 15.17
N CYS A 190 7.86 1.18 14.37
CA CYS A 190 6.73 1.96 14.85
C CYS A 190 5.56 1.90 13.85
N PHE A 191 4.43 1.40 14.30
CA PHE A 191 3.26 1.21 13.44
C PHE A 191 2.59 2.55 13.10
N ASP A 192 2.61 3.52 14.00
CA ASP A 192 2.07 4.86 13.73
C ASP A 192 2.87 5.57 12.62
N ALA A 193 4.19 5.38 12.57
CA ALA A 193 5.03 5.92 11.50
C ALA A 193 4.69 5.27 10.15
N ASN A 194 4.48 3.94 10.13
CA ASN A 194 3.97 3.24 8.95
C ASN A 194 2.65 3.88 8.47
N ALA A 195 1.65 4.02 9.34
CA ALA A 195 0.36 4.57 8.96
C ALA A 195 0.46 6.02 8.47
N THR A 196 1.30 6.83 9.13
CA THR A 196 1.57 8.23 8.80
C THR A 196 2.20 8.38 7.41
N VAL A 197 3.17 7.53 7.06
CA VAL A 197 3.81 7.52 5.75
C VAL A 197 2.92 6.86 4.68
N ALA A 198 2.10 5.89 5.05
CA ALA A 198 1.24 5.17 4.12
C ALA A 198 0.16 6.05 3.51
N VAL A 199 -0.47 6.92 4.31
CA VAL A 199 -1.63 7.71 3.87
C VAL A 199 -1.29 8.60 2.67
N PRO A 200 -0.24 9.46 2.69
CA PRO A 200 0.10 10.30 1.54
C PRO A 200 0.49 9.53 0.27
N ASN A 201 1.00 8.30 0.42
CA ASN A 201 1.51 7.47 -0.69
C ASN A 201 0.53 6.39 -1.16
N SER A 202 -0.72 6.43 -0.73
CA SER A 202 -1.75 5.48 -1.18
C SER A 202 -3.10 6.17 -1.35
N LEU A 203 -3.73 6.54 -0.25
CA LEU A 203 -5.08 7.11 -0.19
C LEU A 203 -5.08 8.66 -0.24
N GLY A 204 -3.91 9.30 -0.21
CA GLY A 204 -3.77 10.73 -0.33
C GLY A 204 -4.28 11.26 -1.68
N PRO A 205 -4.74 12.52 -1.76
CA PRO A 205 -5.16 13.15 -3.00
C PRO A 205 -4.00 13.33 -3.99
N GLY A 206 -2.74 13.09 -3.63
CA GLY A 206 -1.59 13.25 -4.52
C GLY A 206 -1.68 12.42 -5.79
N GLU A 207 -2.01 11.13 -5.70
CA GLU A 207 -2.18 10.27 -6.88
C GLU A 207 -3.41 10.68 -7.71
N LEU A 208 -4.51 11.06 -7.04
CA LEU A 208 -5.72 11.55 -7.71
C LEU A 208 -5.47 12.88 -8.44
N LEU A 209 -4.74 13.81 -7.83
CA LEU A 209 -4.35 15.08 -8.43
C LEU A 209 -3.42 14.88 -9.61
N ALA A 210 -2.43 13.98 -9.49
CA ALA A 210 -1.53 13.65 -10.60
C ALA A 210 -2.28 13.06 -11.80
N ARG A 211 -3.30 12.24 -11.57
CA ARG A 211 -4.09 11.61 -12.65
C ARG A 211 -5.18 12.50 -13.22
N TYR A 212 -5.94 13.18 -12.37
CA TYR A 212 -7.21 13.81 -12.74
C TYR A 212 -7.24 15.32 -12.52
N GLY A 213 -6.24 15.90 -11.85
CA GLY A 213 -6.17 17.33 -11.63
C GLY A 213 -5.96 18.12 -12.92
N THR A 214 -6.44 19.36 -12.94
CA THR A 214 -6.09 20.33 -13.98
C THR A 214 -4.61 20.73 -13.87
N ASP A 215 -4.06 21.38 -14.89
CA ASP A 215 -2.66 21.80 -14.89
C ASP A 215 -2.38 22.83 -13.77
N GLU A 216 -3.34 23.70 -13.48
CA GLU A 216 -3.28 24.66 -12.37
C GLU A 216 -3.27 23.95 -11.02
N GLN A 217 -4.13 22.92 -10.85
CA GLN A 217 -4.16 22.13 -9.62
C GLN A 217 -2.87 21.35 -9.43
N LYS A 218 -2.37 20.70 -10.48
CA LYS A 218 -1.12 19.92 -10.44
C LYS A 218 0.07 20.80 -10.08
N SER A 219 0.22 21.94 -10.76
CA SER A 219 1.32 22.88 -10.53
C SER A 219 1.30 23.52 -9.15
N TYR A 220 0.11 23.72 -8.56
CA TYR A 220 0.01 24.22 -7.20
C TYR A 220 0.25 23.14 -6.14
N PHE A 221 -0.45 22.00 -6.22
CA PHE A 221 -0.49 21.03 -5.14
C PHE A 221 0.67 20.03 -5.17
N LEU A 222 1.04 19.48 -6.32
CA LEU A 222 1.98 18.35 -6.37
C LEU A 222 3.38 18.69 -5.83
N PRO A 223 3.98 19.86 -6.14
CA PRO A 223 5.27 20.25 -5.54
C PRO A 223 5.21 20.36 -4.01
N ARG A 224 4.14 20.94 -3.49
CA ARG A 224 3.94 21.15 -2.03
C ARG A 224 3.60 19.86 -1.29
N LEU A 225 3.01 18.89 -1.98
CA LEU A 225 2.81 17.54 -1.45
C LEU A 225 4.12 16.76 -1.46
N ALA A 226 4.97 16.98 -2.46
CA ALA A 226 6.25 16.29 -2.61
C ALA A 226 7.28 16.70 -1.55
N ASP A 227 7.34 17.99 -1.21
CA ASP A 227 8.26 18.53 -0.19
C ASP A 227 7.68 18.51 1.24
N GLY A 228 6.46 18.00 1.42
CA GLY A 228 5.81 17.93 2.72
C GLY A 228 5.35 19.27 3.30
N THR A 229 5.35 20.36 2.52
CA THR A 229 4.71 21.63 2.90
C THR A 229 3.23 21.43 3.19
N LEU A 230 2.55 20.66 2.33
CA LEU A 230 1.20 20.18 2.55
C LEU A 230 1.26 18.69 2.88
N ILE A 231 0.75 18.33 4.06
CA ILE A 231 0.48 16.93 4.39
C ILE A 231 -0.97 16.62 3.99
N PRO A 232 -1.22 15.61 3.17
CA PRO A 232 -2.57 15.25 2.79
C PRO A 232 -3.26 14.33 3.80
N CYS A 233 -4.59 14.39 3.85
CA CYS A 233 -5.42 13.33 4.41
C CYS A 233 -6.63 13.02 3.52
N PHE A 234 -7.35 11.92 3.84
CA PHE A 234 -8.51 11.48 3.08
C PHE A 234 -9.73 11.25 3.98
N GLY A 235 -10.72 12.14 3.86
CA GLY A 235 -11.97 12.15 4.61
C GLY A 235 -13.09 11.41 3.91
N LEU A 236 -13.09 10.08 3.95
CA LEU A 236 -14.20 9.26 3.44
C LEU A 236 -15.19 8.90 4.54
N THR A 237 -14.70 8.17 5.56
CA THR A 237 -15.48 7.61 6.66
C THR A 237 -16.26 8.68 7.42
N GLY A 238 -17.57 8.47 7.54
CA GLY A 238 -18.49 9.30 8.31
C GLY A 238 -18.84 8.67 9.67
N PRO A 239 -19.55 9.40 10.55
CA PRO A 239 -20.02 8.87 11.84
C PRO A 239 -20.89 7.61 11.75
N HIS A 240 -21.58 7.43 10.63
CA HIS A 240 -22.53 6.33 10.39
C HIS A 240 -22.19 5.50 9.15
N SER A 241 -21.08 5.79 8.47
CA SER A 241 -20.74 5.21 7.17
C SER A 241 -19.25 4.89 7.12
N GLY A 242 -18.91 3.61 7.03
CA GLY A 242 -17.54 3.09 6.92
C GLY A 242 -17.42 2.15 5.74
N SER A 243 -17.74 0.87 5.93
CA SER A 243 -17.70 -0.14 4.86
C SER A 243 -18.65 0.18 3.70
N ASP A 244 -19.85 0.70 4.00
CA ASP A 244 -20.74 1.27 2.98
C ASP A 244 -20.35 2.73 2.72
N ALA A 245 -19.29 2.91 1.95
CA ALA A 245 -18.76 4.22 1.59
C ALA A 245 -19.66 4.99 0.59
N THR A 246 -20.66 4.34 0.00
CA THR A 246 -21.60 4.98 -0.94
C THR A 246 -22.78 5.64 -0.24
N SER A 247 -23.10 5.21 0.98
CA SER A 247 -24.18 5.77 1.80
C SER A 247 -23.63 6.78 2.81
N LEU A 248 -23.00 7.87 2.36
CA LEU A 248 -22.37 8.85 3.26
C LEU A 248 -23.43 9.72 3.96
N ILE A 249 -23.80 9.39 5.19
CA ILE A 249 -24.83 10.16 5.91
C ILE A 249 -24.22 11.46 6.47
N GLY A 250 -24.83 12.60 6.11
CA GLY A 250 -24.43 13.93 6.61
C GLY A 250 -23.10 14.42 6.04
N SER A 251 -22.83 14.08 4.78
CA SER A 251 -21.70 14.56 3.98
C SER A 251 -22.21 14.92 2.59
N ASP A 252 -22.82 16.10 2.49
CA ASP A 252 -23.56 16.53 1.31
C ASP A 252 -22.89 17.73 0.66
N CYS A 253 -22.96 17.83 -0.66
CA CYS A 253 -22.44 18.97 -1.39
C CYS A 253 -23.42 19.50 -2.44
N VAL A 254 -23.29 20.79 -2.73
CA VAL A 254 -23.95 21.42 -3.86
C VAL A 254 -22.92 22.20 -4.67
N VAL A 255 -22.95 22.01 -5.98
CA VAL A 255 -22.21 22.88 -6.91
C VAL A 255 -23.02 24.16 -7.06
N MET A 256 -22.37 25.30 -6.83
CA MET A 256 -23.03 26.59 -6.94
C MET A 256 -22.07 27.65 -7.46
N GLU A 257 -22.63 28.64 -8.15
CA GLU A 257 -21.89 29.83 -8.54
C GLU A 257 -22.10 30.93 -7.48
N ARG A 258 -21.01 31.57 -7.07
CA ARG A 258 -21.04 32.69 -6.14
C ARG A 258 -20.03 33.74 -6.61
N ASP A 259 -20.48 34.99 -6.70
CA ASP A 259 -19.65 36.12 -7.15
C ASP A 259 -19.00 35.91 -8.53
N GLY A 260 -19.65 35.13 -9.42
CA GLY A 260 -19.15 34.78 -10.75
C GLY A 260 -18.18 33.59 -10.78
N GLU A 261 -17.93 32.94 -9.64
CA GLU A 261 -17.05 31.78 -9.51
C GLU A 261 -17.84 30.51 -9.24
N LEU A 262 -17.57 29.45 -10.02
CA LEU A 262 -18.13 28.12 -9.80
C LEU A 262 -17.38 27.43 -8.65
N GLY A 263 -18.11 26.99 -7.64
CA GLY A 263 -17.55 26.32 -6.47
C GLY A 263 -18.42 25.20 -5.93
N VAL A 264 -17.94 24.58 -4.85
CA VAL A 264 -18.67 23.54 -4.11
C VAL A 264 -18.90 24.03 -2.69
N MET A 265 -20.17 24.09 -2.27
CA MET A 265 -20.53 24.26 -0.87
C MET A 265 -20.82 22.88 -0.27
N ALA A 266 -20.08 22.51 0.77
CA ALA A 266 -20.20 21.20 1.40
C ALA A 266 -20.49 21.31 2.90
N THR A 267 -21.37 20.46 3.41
CA THR A 267 -21.57 20.23 4.84
C THR A 267 -21.19 18.78 5.14
N PHE A 268 -20.19 18.56 6.00
CA PHE A 268 -19.68 17.22 6.23
C PHE A 268 -19.28 16.96 7.68
N LYS A 269 -19.39 15.69 8.08
CA LYS A 269 -18.79 15.15 9.30
C LYS A 269 -18.01 13.89 8.94
N LYS A 270 -16.73 13.85 9.31
CA LYS A 270 -15.84 12.72 9.07
C LYS A 270 -15.28 12.17 10.37
N ARG A 271 -14.92 10.88 10.40
CA ARG A 271 -14.47 10.17 11.61
C ARG A 271 -13.24 9.32 11.30
N TYR A 272 -12.29 9.32 12.23
CA TYR A 272 -11.03 8.55 12.15
C TYR A 272 -10.19 8.92 10.93
N ILE A 273 -10.05 10.23 10.67
CA ILE A 273 -9.26 10.73 9.55
C ILE A 273 -7.82 10.92 10.01
N THR A 274 -6.97 9.94 9.70
CA THR A 274 -5.53 9.99 9.95
C THR A 274 -4.93 11.24 9.31
N LEU A 275 -4.02 11.92 10.02
CA LEU A 275 -3.37 13.19 9.65
C LEU A 275 -4.27 14.44 9.61
N ALA A 276 -5.58 14.33 9.89
CA ALA A 276 -6.47 15.50 9.84
C ALA A 276 -5.99 16.74 10.64
N PRO A 277 -5.43 16.61 11.87
CA PRO A 277 -4.98 17.78 12.64
C PRO A 277 -3.81 18.55 12.02
N VAL A 278 -3.02 17.91 11.14
CA VAL A 278 -1.83 18.50 10.51
C VAL A 278 -1.98 18.65 8.99
N ALA A 279 -3.16 18.34 8.46
CA ALA A 279 -3.40 18.31 7.03
C ALA A 279 -3.44 19.72 6.43
N GLY A 280 -2.67 19.93 5.36
CA GLY A 280 -2.74 21.13 4.53
C GLY A 280 -3.71 21.00 3.35
N VAL A 281 -4.13 19.77 3.03
CA VAL A 281 -5.13 19.48 1.99
C VAL A 281 -5.91 18.22 2.35
N VAL A 282 -7.20 18.22 2.05
CA VAL A 282 -8.10 17.11 2.39
C VAL A 282 -8.80 16.63 1.12
N GLY A 283 -8.61 15.36 0.78
CA GLY A 283 -9.50 14.68 -0.16
C GLY A 283 -10.80 14.31 0.55
N LEU A 284 -11.95 14.72 0.02
CA LEU A 284 -13.25 14.49 0.66
C LEU A 284 -14.16 13.62 -0.21
N GLY A 285 -14.73 12.58 0.38
CA GLY A 285 -15.88 11.88 -0.20
C GLY A 285 -17.18 12.56 0.23
N LEU A 286 -18.04 12.91 -0.73
CA LEU A 286 -19.30 13.63 -0.52
C LEU A 286 -20.39 13.00 -1.40
N ASN A 287 -21.66 13.18 -1.03
CA ASN A 287 -22.82 12.91 -1.87
C ASN A 287 -23.19 14.11 -2.74
#